data_AF-A0A183S9D1-F1
#
_entry.id   AF-A0A183S9D1-F1
#
_cell.length_a   1.000
_cell.length_b   1.000
_cell.length_c   1.000
_cell.angle_alpha   90.00
_cell.angle_beta   90.00
_cell.angle_gamma   90.00
#
_symmetry.space_group_name_H-M   'P 1'
#
loop_
_entity.id
_entity.type
_entity.pdbx_description
1 polymer ?
#
loop_
_entity_poly.entity_id
_entity_poly.type
_entity_poly.pdbx_seq_one_letter_code
_entity_poly.pdbx_strand_id
1 'polypeptide(L)'
;LSFIPLMIDVSFAPLFPGKELSNLTAVTIAHRTKCNIFDWNDEMADEREELANYFSEAAKEMCTYLNNHGYWADYIDPYTCHGTTSDALTETDARLKRLGFLIDDIACCKILRHQRWGHQVSVGVVFTNAPPSLPMLVNLQTSSLSTH
;
A
#
# COMPACT_ATOMS: atom_id res chain seq x y z
N LEU A 1 -6.24 9.92 3.39
CA LEU A 1 -4.91 9.37 3.72
C LEU A 1 -5.03 8.55 4.99
N SER A 2 -4.78 7.25 4.90
CA SER A 2 -4.66 6.37 6.07
C SER A 2 -3.37 5.57 5.96
N PHE A 3 -2.65 5.45 7.08
CA PHE A 3 -1.43 4.68 7.19
C PHE A 3 -1.62 3.48 8.12
N ILE A 4 -1.31 2.29 7.64
CA ILE A 4 -1.37 1.05 8.45
C ILE A 4 -0.06 0.29 8.27
N PRO A 5 0.86 0.37 9.25
CA PRO A 5 1.99 -0.53 9.38
C PRO A 5 1.54 -1.87 9.95
N LEU A 6 1.95 -2.95 9.30
CA LEU A 6 1.74 -4.32 9.74
C LEU A 6 3.01 -5.14 9.55
N MET A 7 3.32 -6.01 10.50
CA MET A 7 4.32 -7.07 10.29
C MET A 7 3.76 -8.08 9.28
N ILE A 8 4.52 -8.33 8.23
CA ILE A 8 4.08 -9.22 7.16
C ILE A 8 4.68 -10.62 7.31
N ASP A 9 3.93 -11.61 6.85
CA ASP A 9 4.34 -12.99 6.84
C ASP A 9 5.07 -13.39 5.54
N VAL A 10 5.46 -14.65 5.46
CA VAL A 10 6.18 -15.26 4.32
C VAL A 10 5.46 -15.13 2.97
N SER A 11 4.17 -14.79 2.91
CA SER A 11 3.43 -14.67 1.63
C SER A 11 3.88 -13.51 0.74
N PHE A 12 4.61 -12.54 1.29
CA PHE A 12 5.23 -11.45 0.53
C PHE A 12 6.66 -11.78 0.08
N ALA A 13 7.18 -12.95 0.45
CA ALA A 13 8.53 -13.36 0.08
C ALA A 13 8.85 -13.36 -1.42
N PRO A 14 7.94 -13.79 -2.31
CA PRO A 14 8.20 -13.80 -3.75
C PRO A 14 8.39 -12.40 -4.35
N LEU A 15 7.94 -11.34 -3.67
CA LEU A 15 8.18 -9.96 -4.12
C LEU A 15 9.66 -9.59 -4.01
N PHE A 16 10.38 -10.11 -3.02
CA PHE A 16 11.77 -9.71 -2.74
C PHE A 16 12.71 -10.92 -2.68
N PRO A 17 13.01 -11.58 -3.83
CA PRO A 17 13.87 -12.75 -3.86
C PRO A 17 15.26 -12.41 -3.30
N GLY A 18 15.74 -13.24 -2.36
CA GLY A 18 17.06 -13.08 -1.74
C GLY A 18 17.13 -12.12 -0.54
N LYS A 19 15.99 -11.62 -0.05
CA LYS A 19 15.91 -10.86 1.21
C LYS A 19 15.49 -11.79 2.36
N GLU A 20 16.14 -11.65 3.52
CA GLU A 20 15.61 -12.25 4.75
C GLU A 20 14.39 -11.46 5.21
N LEU A 21 13.23 -12.14 5.25
CA LEU A 21 11.94 -11.53 5.59
C LEU A 21 11.56 -11.77 7.05
N SER A 22 12.50 -12.26 7.86
CA SER A 22 12.31 -12.51 9.28
C SER A 22 11.83 -11.26 10.03
N ASN A 23 12.12 -10.06 9.51
CA ASN A 23 11.75 -8.77 10.08
C ASN A 23 11.23 -7.77 9.03
N LEU A 24 10.26 -8.16 8.19
CA LEU A 24 9.68 -7.24 7.19
C LEU A 24 8.40 -6.55 7.71
N THR A 25 8.38 -5.22 7.60
CA THR A 25 7.24 -4.36 7.92
C THR A 25 6.67 -3.81 6.61
N ALA A 26 5.35 -3.88 6.44
CA ALA A 26 4.64 -3.23 5.35
C ALA A 26 3.85 -2.04 5.89
N VAL A 27 4.01 -0.88 5.27
CA VAL A 27 3.27 0.35 5.53
C VAL A 27 2.37 0.61 4.35
N THR A 28 1.05 0.55 4.55
CA THR A 28 0.10 0.88 3.50
C THR A 28 -0.27 2.35 3.54
N ILE A 29 -0.37 2.97 2.37
CA ILE A 29 -0.80 4.36 2.18
C ILE A 29 -2.08 4.30 1.33
N ALA A 30 -3.23 4.58 1.94
CA ALA A 30 -4.50 4.56 1.22
C ALA A 30 -5.09 5.97 1.03
N HIS A 31 -5.54 6.19 -0.19
CA HIS A 31 -6.18 7.39 -0.69
C HIS A 31 -7.65 7.13 -0.95
N ARG A 32 -8.51 8.02 -0.48
CA ARG A 32 -9.93 7.98 -0.84
C ARG A 32 -10.08 8.59 -2.23
N THR A 33 -10.66 7.84 -3.16
CA THR A 33 -11.03 8.37 -4.48
C THR A 33 -12.37 9.10 -4.39
N LYS A 34 -12.59 10.07 -5.27
CA LYS A 34 -13.88 10.74 -5.47
C LYS A 34 -14.71 9.94 -6.48
N CYS A 35 -14.07 9.44 -7.52
CA CYS A 35 -14.72 8.68 -8.57
C CYS A 35 -15.12 7.28 -8.07
N ASN A 36 -16.20 6.77 -8.64
CA ASN A 36 -16.70 5.42 -8.39
C ASN A 36 -16.02 4.43 -9.35
N ILE A 37 -15.44 3.36 -8.82
CA ILE A 37 -14.70 2.37 -9.62
C ILE A 37 -15.60 1.62 -10.63
N PHE A 38 -16.91 1.59 -10.41
CA PHE A 38 -17.86 0.94 -11.31
C PHE A 38 -18.21 1.79 -12.54
N ASP A 39 -17.89 3.08 -12.52
CA ASP A 39 -18.26 4.05 -13.55
C ASP A 39 -16.99 4.57 -14.25
N TRP A 40 -16.29 3.70 -15.01
CA TRP A 40 -15.02 4.05 -15.66
C TRP A 40 -15.19 5.21 -16.65
N ASN A 41 -14.50 6.32 -16.39
CA ASN A 41 -14.48 7.51 -17.23
C ASN A 41 -13.09 8.18 -17.20
N ASP A 42 -12.90 9.21 -18.03
CA ASP A 42 -11.62 9.92 -18.14
C ASP A 42 -11.24 10.61 -16.82
N GLU A 43 -12.22 11.20 -16.11
CA GLU A 43 -11.99 11.84 -14.80
C GLU A 43 -11.44 10.87 -13.75
N MET A 44 -11.89 9.62 -13.76
CA MET A 44 -11.40 8.57 -12.87
C MET A 44 -9.98 8.14 -13.26
N ALA A 45 -9.67 8.07 -14.55
CA ALA A 45 -8.32 7.75 -15.01
C ALA A 45 -7.33 8.84 -14.57
N ASP A 46 -7.70 10.12 -14.77
CA ASP A 46 -6.92 11.28 -14.34
C ASP A 46 -6.73 11.30 -12.81
N GLU A 47 -7.81 11.08 -12.04
CA GLU A 47 -7.73 11.02 -10.58
C GLU A 47 -6.80 9.88 -10.12
N ARG A 48 -6.87 8.70 -10.74
CA ARG A 48 -6.02 7.57 -10.39
C ARG A 48 -4.54 7.84 -10.70
N GLU A 49 -4.25 8.48 -11.83
CA GLU A 49 -2.89 8.88 -12.16
C GLU A 49 -2.34 9.93 -11.17
N GLU A 50 -3.15 10.94 -10.81
CA GLU A 50 -2.77 11.95 -9.82
C GLU A 50 -2.47 11.31 -8.45
N LEU A 51 -3.34 10.40 -7.99
CA LEU A 51 -3.15 9.68 -6.73
C LEU A 51 -1.93 8.75 -6.75
N ALA A 52 -1.65 8.09 -7.88
CA ALA A 52 -0.46 7.25 -8.05
C ALA A 52 0.84 8.08 -7.99
N ASN A 53 0.83 9.28 -8.59
CA ASN A 53 1.94 10.23 -8.50
C ASN A 53 2.17 10.69 -7.07
N TYR A 54 1.11 11.11 -6.36
CA TYR A 54 1.21 11.49 -4.96
C TYR A 54 1.76 10.36 -4.09
N PHE A 55 1.23 9.15 -4.27
CA PHE A 55 1.72 7.98 -3.53
C PHE A 55 3.21 7.75 -3.81
N SER A 56 3.62 7.78 -5.07
CA SER A 56 5.00 7.56 -5.47
C SER A 56 5.96 8.59 -4.86
N GLU A 57 5.57 9.86 -4.78
CA GLU A 57 6.36 10.91 -4.12
C GLU A 57 6.49 10.65 -2.61
N ALA A 58 5.37 10.42 -1.92
CA ALA A 58 5.36 10.14 -0.48
C ALA A 58 6.16 8.86 -0.13
N ALA A 59 6.02 7.81 -0.95
CA ALA A 59 6.74 6.56 -0.78
C ALA A 59 8.25 6.74 -1.00
N LYS A 60 8.67 7.52 -2.01
CA LYS A 60 10.09 7.84 -2.25
C LYS A 60 10.71 8.59 -1.07
N GLU A 61 9.99 9.57 -0.51
CA GLU A 61 10.47 10.29 0.68
C GLU A 61 10.64 9.36 1.88
N MET A 62 9.66 8.49 2.14
CA MET A 62 9.73 7.52 3.22
C MET A 62 10.86 6.51 3.02
N CYS A 63 11.02 5.97 1.79
CA CYS A 63 12.13 5.09 1.46
C CYS A 63 13.48 5.78 1.63
N THR A 64 13.62 7.02 1.16
CA THR A 64 14.85 7.82 1.32
C THR A 64 15.19 8.02 2.79
N TYR A 65 14.20 8.37 3.60
CA TYR A 65 14.37 8.52 5.04
C TYR A 65 14.84 7.21 5.69
N LEU A 66 14.15 6.09 5.42
CA LEU A 66 14.49 4.78 5.96
C LEU A 66 15.90 4.33 5.57
N ASN A 67 16.23 4.47 4.28
CA ASN A 67 17.56 4.15 3.73
C ASN A 67 18.67 4.97 4.40
N ASN A 68 18.43 6.27 4.62
CA ASN A 68 19.39 7.15 5.31
C ASN A 68 19.62 6.76 6.79
N HIS A 69 18.68 6.03 7.40
CA HIS A 69 18.78 5.53 8.78
C HIS A 69 19.25 4.07 8.84
N GLY A 70 19.73 3.50 7.72
CA GLY A 70 20.29 2.15 7.65
C GLY A 70 19.26 1.03 7.47
N TYR A 71 17.99 1.37 7.23
CA TYR A 71 16.94 0.40 6.93
C TYR A 71 16.75 0.27 5.42
N TRP A 72 16.66 -0.95 4.92
CA TRP A 72 16.20 -1.16 3.55
C TRP A 72 14.73 -0.78 3.46
N ALA A 73 14.37 -0.04 2.42
CA ALA A 73 12.98 0.24 2.09
C ALA A 73 12.77 0.31 0.57
N ASP A 74 11.65 -0.22 0.12
CA ASP A 74 11.17 -0.13 -1.25
C ASP A 74 9.63 -0.05 -1.28
N TYR A 75 9.04 0.38 -2.37
CA TYR A 75 7.59 0.50 -2.49
C TYR A 75 7.05 -0.17 -3.73
N ILE A 76 5.77 -0.54 -3.66
CA ILE A 76 4.99 -1.04 -4.78
C ILE A 76 3.76 -0.16 -4.87
N ASP A 77 3.50 0.36 -6.08
CA ASP A 77 2.21 0.90 -6.46
C ASP A 77 1.39 -0.20 -7.17
N PRO A 78 0.37 -0.78 -6.52
CA PRO A 78 -0.49 -1.80 -7.10
C PRO A 78 -1.31 -1.36 -8.31
N TYR A 79 -1.49 -0.05 -8.53
CA TYR A 79 -2.18 0.48 -9.70
C TYR A 79 -1.27 0.45 -10.94
N THR A 80 -0.07 1.01 -10.83
CA THR A 80 0.90 1.02 -11.94
C THR A 80 1.72 -0.26 -12.04
N CYS A 81 1.63 -1.15 -11.03
CA CYS A 81 2.53 -2.28 -10.81
C CYS A 81 4.01 -1.87 -10.77
N HIS A 82 4.30 -0.61 -10.44
CA HIS A 82 5.66 -0.09 -10.39
C HIS A 82 6.32 -0.53 -9.07
N GLY A 83 7.38 -1.33 -9.20
CA GLY A 83 8.21 -1.84 -8.11
C GLY A 83 9.36 -2.71 -8.66
N THR A 84 10.41 -2.93 -7.88
CA THR A 84 11.61 -3.68 -8.32
C THR A 84 11.44 -5.22 -8.27
N THR A 85 10.21 -5.70 -8.19
CA THR A 85 9.88 -7.08 -7.77
C THR A 85 9.54 -7.98 -8.95
N SER A 86 9.95 -9.26 -8.90
CA SER A 86 9.67 -10.25 -9.95
C SER A 86 8.22 -10.78 -9.96
N ASP A 87 7.47 -10.51 -8.88
CA ASP A 87 6.07 -10.83 -8.70
C ASP A 87 5.28 -9.52 -8.51
N ALA A 88 4.07 -9.43 -9.07
CA ALA A 88 3.27 -8.21 -9.10
C ALA A 88 2.20 -8.24 -8.00
N LEU A 89 2.31 -7.32 -7.04
CA LEU A 89 1.23 -7.02 -6.10
C LEU A 89 0.26 -6.03 -6.77
N THR A 90 -0.84 -6.53 -7.33
CA THR A 90 -1.86 -5.69 -8.01
C THR A 90 -2.99 -5.26 -7.05
N GLU A 91 -3.80 -4.26 -7.43
CA GLU A 91 -4.96 -3.80 -6.63
C GLU A 91 -5.98 -4.93 -6.32
N THR A 92 -5.96 -6.01 -7.10
CA THR A 92 -6.87 -7.16 -6.93
C THR A 92 -6.28 -8.33 -6.15
N ASP A 93 -5.04 -8.18 -5.68
CA ASP A 93 -4.29 -9.24 -5.05
C ASP A 93 -4.85 -9.60 -3.68
N ALA A 94 -5.07 -10.90 -3.44
CA ALA A 94 -5.59 -11.40 -2.18
C ALA A 94 -4.66 -11.12 -0.98
N ARG A 95 -3.35 -10.88 -1.22
CA ARG A 95 -2.38 -10.48 -0.20
C ARG A 95 -2.73 -9.15 0.45
N LEU A 96 -3.43 -8.24 -0.24
CA LEU A 96 -3.91 -6.98 0.35
C LEU A 96 -4.89 -7.23 1.52
N LYS A 97 -5.56 -8.39 1.57
CA LYS A 97 -6.38 -8.79 2.73
C LYS A 97 -5.55 -8.89 4.01
N ARG A 98 -4.30 -9.36 3.90
CA ARG A 98 -3.38 -9.44 5.05
C ARG A 98 -2.99 -8.06 5.53
N LEU A 99 -3.05 -7.03 4.68
CA LEU A 99 -2.71 -5.64 5.02
C LEU A 99 -3.92 -4.83 5.55
N GLY A 100 -5.02 -5.50 5.91
CA GLY A 100 -6.20 -4.87 6.51
C GLY A 100 -7.27 -4.41 5.51
N PHE A 101 -7.09 -4.68 4.22
CA PHE A 101 -8.09 -4.41 3.19
C PHE A 101 -9.04 -5.59 3.01
N LEU A 102 -10.11 -5.36 2.27
CA LEU A 102 -11.04 -6.40 1.84
C LEU A 102 -10.98 -6.48 0.32
N ILE A 103 -11.15 -7.69 -0.22
CA ILE A 103 -11.36 -7.88 -1.66
C ILE A 103 -12.71 -8.53 -1.80
N ASP A 104 -13.62 -7.86 -2.50
CA ASP A 104 -14.92 -8.39 -2.87
C ASP A 104 -14.83 -9.04 -4.25
N ASP A 105 -15.48 -10.20 -4.39
CA ASP A 105 -15.69 -10.86 -5.68
C ASP A 105 -17.07 -10.43 -6.20
N ILE A 106 -17.07 -9.48 -7.15
CA ILE A 106 -18.29 -8.97 -7.79
C ILE A 106 -18.34 -9.53 -9.21
N ALA A 107 -19.19 -10.54 -9.40
CA ALA A 107 -19.27 -11.33 -10.63
C ALA A 107 -17.90 -11.94 -11.01
N CYS A 108 -17.28 -11.48 -12.10
CA CYS A 108 -15.96 -11.93 -12.55
C CYS A 108 -14.81 -11.03 -12.08
N CYS A 109 -15.10 -9.92 -11.40
CA CYS A 109 -14.11 -8.93 -11.00
C CYS A 109 -13.79 -9.03 -9.51
N LYS A 110 -12.49 -8.89 -9.20
CA LYS A 110 -12.01 -8.68 -7.83
C LYS A 110 -11.83 -7.19 -7.61
N ILE A 111 -12.41 -6.67 -6.53
CA ILE A 111 -12.42 -5.23 -6.28
C ILE A 111 -11.94 -4.95 -4.86
N LEU A 112 -10.93 -4.08 -4.77
CA LEU A 112 -10.38 -3.60 -3.50
C LEU A 112 -11.45 -2.81 -2.74
N ARG A 113 -11.54 -3.07 -1.43
CA ARG A 113 -12.44 -2.36 -0.53
C ARG A 113 -11.72 -1.94 0.75
N HIS A 114 -11.85 -0.66 1.07
CA HIS A 114 -11.47 -0.10 2.35
C HIS A 114 -12.64 -0.17 3.34
N GLN A 115 -12.37 -0.46 4.61
CA GLN A 115 -13.44 -0.62 5.61
C GLN A 115 -14.32 0.63 5.77
N ARG A 116 -13.74 1.82 5.60
CA ARG A 116 -14.43 3.10 5.76
C ARG A 116 -14.91 3.71 4.44
N TRP A 117 -14.20 3.47 3.35
CA TRP A 117 -14.42 4.17 2.07
C TRP A 117 -15.07 3.28 0.99
N GLY A 118 -15.37 2.03 1.31
CA GLY A 118 -15.90 1.09 0.32
C GLY A 118 -14.89 0.88 -0.80
N HIS A 119 -15.37 0.81 -2.04
CA HIS A 119 -14.54 0.66 -3.25
C HIS A 119 -13.91 1.98 -3.74
N GLN A 120 -14.13 3.08 -3.03
CA GLN A 120 -13.55 4.38 -3.35
C GLN A 120 -12.16 4.54 -2.71
N VAL A 121 -11.23 3.67 -3.10
CA VAL A 121 -9.88 3.64 -2.53
C VAL A 121 -8.84 3.32 -3.59
N SER A 122 -7.70 4.00 -3.49
CA SER A 122 -6.43 3.61 -4.10
C SER A 122 -5.44 3.32 -2.97
N VAL A 123 -4.64 2.27 -3.09
CA VAL A 123 -3.68 1.87 -2.06
C VAL A 123 -2.31 1.65 -2.68
N GLY A 124 -1.27 2.16 -2.03
CA GLY A 124 0.10 1.78 -2.28
C GLY A 124 0.76 1.19 -1.03
N VAL A 125 1.85 0.43 -1.20
CA VAL A 125 2.50 -0.30 -0.11
C VAL A 125 4.00 -0.03 -0.10
N VAL A 126 4.54 0.33 1.06
CA VAL A 126 5.99 0.46 1.29
C VAL A 126 6.45 -0.68 2.19
N PHE A 127 7.50 -1.37 1.79
CA PHE A 127 8.12 -2.47 2.51
C PHE A 127 9.45 -2.02 3.09
N THR A 128 9.75 -2.43 4.31
CA THR A 128 11.01 -2.10 4.97
C THR A 128 11.43 -3.14 5.98
N ASN A 129 12.72 -3.27 6.24
CA ASN A 129 13.25 -4.07 7.35
C ASN A 129 13.28 -3.29 8.68
N ALA A 130 12.78 -2.05 8.70
CA ALA A 130 12.61 -1.30 9.94
C ALA A 130 11.59 -1.96 10.87
N PRO A 131 11.85 -2.01 12.19
CA PRO A 131 10.89 -2.55 13.13
C PRO A 131 9.64 -1.65 13.20
N PRO A 132 8.43 -2.21 13.40
CA PRO A 132 7.20 -1.42 13.49
C PRO A 132 7.19 -0.48 14.72
N SER A 133 8.02 -0.77 15.72
CA SER A 133 8.22 0.08 16.91
C SER A 133 9.04 1.34 16.64
N LEU A 134 9.56 1.54 15.42
CA LEU A 134 10.31 2.73 15.06
C LEU A 134 9.39 3.95 15.19
N PRO A 135 9.77 5.01 15.94
CA PRO A 135 8.84 6.07 16.35
C PRO A 135 8.07 6.73 15.20
N MET A 136 8.70 6.88 14.03
CA MET A 136 8.00 7.41 12.85
C MET A 136 6.85 6.52 12.37
N LEU A 137 7.01 5.19 12.39
CA LEU A 137 5.99 4.24 11.94
C LEU A 137 4.84 4.16 12.96
N VAL A 138 5.17 4.27 14.24
CA VAL A 138 4.20 4.37 15.34
C VAL A 138 3.37 5.65 15.21
N ASN A 139 4.00 6.78 14.90
CA ASN A 139 3.28 8.04 14.71
C ASN A 139 2.28 7.94 13.55
N LEU A 140 2.63 7.24 12.46
CA LEU A 140 1.70 6.98 11.36
C LEU A 140 0.48 6.13 11.78
N GLN A 141 0.63 5.17 12.71
CA GLN A 141 -0.48 4.40 13.28
C GLN A 141 -1.42 5.25 14.13
N THR A 142 -0.87 6.09 15.00
CA THR A 142 -1.68 6.94 15.88
C THR A 142 -2.48 7.99 15.11
N SER A 143 -1.96 8.41 13.96
CA SER A 143 -2.61 9.37 13.05
C SER A 143 -3.83 8.77 12.35
N SER A 144 -3.80 7.48 12.01
CA SER A 144 -4.92 6.78 11.36
C SER A 144 -6.04 6.41 12.34
N LEU A 145 -5.73 6.20 13.62
CA LEU A 145 -6.70 5.92 14.70
C LEU A 145 -7.39 7.18 15.26
N SER A 146 -6.79 8.37 15.10
CA SER A 146 -7.31 9.62 15.69
C SER A 146 -8.37 10.35 14.85
N THR A 147 -8.76 9.84 13.68
CA THR A 147 -9.91 10.35 12.93
C THR A 147 -11.19 9.64 13.37
N HIS A 148 -11.59 9.90 14.61
CA HIS A 148 -12.93 9.61 15.13
C HIS A 148 -13.82 10.85 15.01
#